data_AF-A0A0M9UBH6-F1
#
_entry.id   AF-A0A0M9UBH6-F1
#
_cell.length_a   1.000
_cell.length_b   1.000
_cell.length_c   1.000
_cell.angle_alpha   90.00
_cell.angle_beta   90.00
_cell.angle_gamma   90.00
#
_symmetry.space_group_name_H-M   'P 1'
#
loop_
_entity.id
_entity.type
_entity.pdbx_description
1 polymer ?
#
loop_
_entity_poly.entity_id
_entity_poly.type
_entity_poly.pdbx_seq_one_letter_code
_entity_poly.pdbx_strand_id
1 'polypeptide(L)'
;MERVRAWVNAILGRNVAPAPSQSDRLFALNTAQITMEVSLGLKPTGVAAIVFKALESAQFARLQAEIRDLLKIAARETQTVSHAMKDTYGYWWIVFYDDDFEELVAAMHLVTSSLEDQGFGPSLLAAVFEYVDEEEHKVYMIYNFKRGRFYPFVPTGGKTRDTAREFRIKAVLANELPIEPDTARWYPLWDLPLQRPQQGGGKSAFGNVM
;
A
#
# COMPACT_ATOMS: atom_id res chain seq x y z
N MET A 1 16.01 4.28 13.40
CA MET A 1 15.69 3.51 14.62
C MET A 1 14.35 3.90 15.25
N GLU A 2 14.10 5.17 15.58
CA GLU A 2 12.89 5.58 16.34
C GLU A 2 11.62 5.82 15.51
N ARG A 3 11.76 5.94 14.18
CA ARG A 3 10.83 6.74 13.37
C ARG A 3 9.74 5.94 12.63
N VAL A 4 10.02 4.71 12.20
CA VAL A 4 8.95 3.78 11.75
C VAL A 4 8.16 3.24 12.95
N ARG A 5 8.83 3.10 14.10
CA ARG A 5 8.16 2.92 15.41
C ARG A 5 7.25 4.11 15.74
N ALA A 6 7.67 5.35 15.50
CA ALA A 6 6.82 6.53 15.70
C ALA A 6 5.62 6.55 14.74
N TRP A 7 5.82 6.24 13.46
CA TRP A 7 4.75 6.07 12.46
C TRP A 7 3.72 5.02 12.92
N VAL A 8 4.20 3.86 13.38
CA VAL A 8 3.34 2.80 13.92
C VAL A 8 2.69 3.17 15.24
N ASN A 9 3.37 3.82 16.16
CA ASN A 9 2.75 4.28 17.41
C ASN A 9 1.65 5.31 17.12
N ALA A 10 1.79 6.08 16.05
CA ALA A 10 0.79 7.03 15.63
C ALA A 10 -0.42 6.35 14.96
N ILE A 11 -0.20 5.30 14.14
CA ILE A 11 -1.29 4.49 13.55
C ILE A 11 -1.97 3.58 14.59
N LEU A 12 -1.19 2.97 15.48
CA LEU A 12 -1.65 2.05 16.53
C LEU A 12 -2.12 2.78 17.80
N GLY A 13 -2.46 4.08 17.71
CA GLY A 13 -2.93 4.88 18.83
C GLY A 13 -3.81 4.03 19.76
N ARG A 14 -3.26 3.72 20.94
CA ARG A 14 -3.91 2.87 21.94
C ARG A 14 -5.31 3.45 22.17
N ASN A 15 -6.37 2.69 21.84
CA ASN A 15 -7.80 3.02 21.97
C ASN A 15 -8.60 3.32 20.67
N VAL A 16 -8.15 2.91 19.49
CA VAL A 16 -9.07 2.80 18.33
C VAL A 16 -9.59 1.37 18.25
N ALA A 17 -10.90 1.17 18.49
CA ALA A 17 -11.55 -0.11 18.23
C ALA A 17 -11.35 -0.47 16.74
N PRO A 18 -11.03 -1.73 16.40
CA PRO A 18 -10.91 -2.14 15.01
C PRO A 18 -12.20 -1.78 14.28
N ALA A 19 -12.11 -0.89 13.29
CA ALA A 19 -13.23 -0.69 12.39
C ALA A 19 -13.47 -1.99 11.60
N PRO A 20 -14.71 -2.27 11.15
CA PRO A 20 -14.96 -3.39 10.24
C PRO A 20 -14.01 -3.31 9.04
N SER A 21 -13.66 -4.47 8.48
CA SER A 21 -12.98 -4.56 7.19
C SER A 21 -13.65 -3.60 6.21
N GLN A 22 -12.84 -2.68 5.69
CA GLN A 22 -13.25 -1.66 4.71
C GLN A 22 -12.33 -1.76 3.49
N SER A 23 -11.84 -2.96 3.19
CA SER A 23 -10.98 -3.24 2.03
C SER A 23 -11.69 -2.92 0.71
N ASP A 24 -13.02 -2.99 0.67
CA ASP A 24 -13.85 -2.56 -0.49
C ASP A 24 -13.62 -1.10 -0.88
N ARG A 25 -13.17 -0.25 0.05
CA ARG A 25 -12.89 1.16 -0.25
C ARG A 25 -11.72 1.34 -1.21
N LEU A 26 -10.89 0.33 -1.41
CA LEU A 26 -9.83 0.37 -2.43
C LEU A 26 -10.43 0.55 -3.83
N PHE A 27 -11.61 -0.01 -4.12
CA PHE A 27 -12.28 0.13 -5.42
C PHE A 27 -12.69 1.57 -5.76
N ALA A 28 -12.82 2.46 -4.76
CA ALA A 28 -13.08 3.87 -5.02
C ALA A 28 -11.94 4.55 -5.82
N LEU A 29 -10.74 3.95 -5.84
CA LEU A 29 -9.64 4.41 -6.68
C LEU A 29 -9.91 4.22 -8.17
N ASN A 30 -10.66 3.20 -8.60
CA ASN A 30 -10.94 2.98 -10.03
C ASN A 30 -11.69 4.18 -10.63
N THR A 31 -12.66 4.73 -9.90
CA THR A 31 -13.36 5.94 -10.33
C THR A 31 -12.49 7.18 -10.18
N ALA A 32 -11.72 7.29 -9.09
CA ALA A 32 -10.86 8.44 -8.83
C ALA A 32 -9.67 8.56 -9.79
N GLN A 33 -9.28 7.45 -10.42
CA GLN A 33 -8.16 7.37 -11.36
C GLN A 33 -8.29 8.38 -12.51
N ILE A 34 -9.50 8.50 -13.07
CA ILE A 34 -9.77 9.44 -14.17
C ILE A 34 -9.56 10.88 -13.69
N THR A 35 -10.07 11.23 -12.51
CA THR A 35 -9.88 12.56 -11.94
C THR A 35 -8.40 12.84 -11.62
N MET A 36 -7.67 11.84 -11.11
CA MET A 36 -6.23 11.97 -10.87
C MET A 36 -5.46 12.26 -12.16
N GLU A 37 -5.76 11.56 -13.25
CA GLU A 37 -5.08 11.79 -14.52
C GLU A 37 -5.47 13.15 -15.12
N VAL A 38 -6.77 13.43 -15.25
CA VAL A 38 -7.27 14.62 -15.98
C VAL A 38 -7.05 15.92 -15.20
N SER A 39 -7.28 15.93 -13.88
CA SER A 39 -7.26 17.17 -13.08
C SER A 39 -5.93 17.42 -12.38
N LEU A 40 -5.14 16.38 -12.15
CA LEU A 40 -3.88 16.45 -11.41
C LEU A 40 -2.65 16.03 -12.24
N GLY A 41 -2.83 15.51 -13.45
CA GLY A 41 -1.74 15.02 -14.29
C GLY A 41 -1.04 13.79 -13.70
N LEU A 42 -1.72 13.04 -12.83
CA LEU A 42 -1.15 11.90 -12.12
C LEU A 42 -1.50 10.59 -12.81
N LYS A 43 -0.48 9.88 -13.27
CA LYS A 43 -0.60 8.58 -13.93
C LYS A 43 -0.18 7.47 -12.98
N PRO A 44 -0.90 6.33 -12.95
CA PRO A 44 -0.52 5.21 -12.11
C PRO A 44 0.74 4.59 -12.70
N THR A 45 1.69 4.18 -11.87
CA THR A 45 2.93 3.52 -12.34
C THR A 45 2.76 2.01 -12.56
N GLY A 46 1.56 1.50 -12.27
CA GLY A 46 1.29 0.08 -12.19
C GLY A 46 1.95 -0.59 -10.98
N VAL A 47 2.31 0.17 -9.95
CA VAL A 47 2.92 -0.37 -8.72
C VAL A 47 2.07 -0.03 -7.49
N ALA A 48 1.77 -1.04 -6.70
CA ALA A 48 1.08 -0.89 -5.43
C ALA A 48 1.66 -1.82 -4.36
N ALA A 49 1.38 -1.56 -3.08
CA ALA A 49 1.76 -2.46 -2.01
C ALA A 49 0.82 -2.45 -0.81
N ILE A 50 0.76 -3.58 -0.11
CA ILE A 50 0.16 -3.73 1.22
C ILE A 50 1.28 -3.81 2.24
N VAL A 51 1.19 -3.02 3.30
CA VAL A 51 2.09 -3.07 4.45
C VAL A 51 1.36 -3.51 5.72
N PHE A 52 1.96 -4.45 6.44
CA PHE A 52 1.43 -4.98 7.68
C PHE A 52 2.52 -5.40 8.65
N LYS A 53 2.17 -5.47 9.94
CA LYS A 53 3.09 -5.86 11.01
C LYS A 53 2.70 -7.22 11.57
N ALA A 54 3.54 -8.23 11.33
CA ALA A 54 3.41 -9.54 11.95
C ALA A 54 3.61 -9.45 13.47
N LEU A 55 2.81 -10.17 14.25
CA LEU A 55 3.03 -10.35 15.69
C LEU A 55 4.23 -11.30 15.89
N GLU A 56 5.10 -10.99 16.85
CA GLU A 56 6.40 -11.68 17.02
C GLU A 56 6.30 -13.11 17.62
N SER A 57 5.12 -13.68 17.81
CA SER A 57 4.97 -15.06 18.30
C SER A 57 5.13 -16.11 17.19
N ALA A 58 5.37 -17.36 17.58
CA ALA A 58 5.66 -18.58 16.80
C ALA A 58 4.86 -18.85 15.49
N GLN A 59 3.89 -18.03 15.13
CA GLN A 59 3.14 -18.08 13.88
C GLN A 59 3.89 -17.43 12.69
N PHE A 60 5.09 -16.85 12.85
CA PHE A 60 5.78 -16.17 11.75
C PHE A 60 6.08 -17.06 10.53
N ALA A 61 6.61 -18.28 10.74
CA ALA A 61 6.89 -19.21 9.64
C ALA A 61 5.60 -19.68 8.95
N ARG A 62 4.52 -19.82 9.73
CA ARG A 62 3.19 -20.16 9.23
C ARG A 62 2.60 -19.02 8.40
N LEU A 63 2.70 -17.78 8.88
CA LEU A 63 2.30 -16.58 8.17
C LEU A 63 3.05 -16.44 6.83
N GLN A 64 4.36 -16.71 6.80
CA GLN A 64 5.10 -16.71 5.54
C GLN A 64 4.59 -17.73 4.52
N ALA A 65 4.25 -18.94 4.97
CA ALA A 65 3.66 -19.97 4.11
C ALA A 65 2.27 -19.56 3.63
N GLU A 66 1.43 -19.04 4.52
CA GLU A 66 0.08 -18.55 4.21
C GLU A 66 0.09 -17.39 3.22
N ILE A 67 0.95 -16.37 3.42
CA ILE A 67 1.13 -15.28 2.45
C ILE A 67 1.57 -15.85 1.10
N ARG A 68 2.55 -16.77 1.09
CA ARG A 68 3.05 -17.34 -0.17
C ARG A 68 1.95 -18.06 -0.93
N ASP A 69 1.12 -18.84 -0.25
CA ASP A 69 0.03 -19.58 -0.88
C ASP A 69 -1.08 -18.64 -1.35
N LEU A 70 -1.38 -17.60 -0.59
CA LEU A 70 -2.28 -16.52 -0.98
C LEU A 70 -1.77 -15.80 -2.25
N LEU A 71 -0.49 -15.45 -2.34
CA LEU A 71 0.07 -14.82 -3.54
C LEU A 71 0.01 -15.73 -4.77
N LYS A 72 0.14 -17.06 -4.59
CA LYS A 72 -0.06 -18.01 -5.69
C LYS A 72 -1.50 -18.05 -6.16
N ILE A 73 -2.47 -17.90 -5.26
CA ILE A 73 -3.90 -17.83 -5.61
C ILE A 73 -4.17 -16.53 -6.36
N ALA A 74 -3.75 -15.39 -5.82
CA ALA A 74 -3.91 -14.10 -6.47
C ALA A 74 -3.28 -14.07 -7.86
N ALA A 75 -2.08 -14.63 -8.05
CA ALA A 75 -1.42 -14.73 -9.36
C ALA A 75 -2.10 -15.71 -10.34
N ARG A 76 -3.03 -16.57 -9.88
CA ARG A 76 -3.85 -17.44 -10.75
C ARG A 76 -5.18 -16.79 -11.11
N GLU A 77 -5.75 -16.03 -10.18
CA GLU A 77 -7.04 -15.35 -10.35
C GLU A 77 -6.89 -14.01 -11.08
N THR A 78 -5.73 -13.37 -10.96
CA THR A 78 -5.38 -12.10 -11.61
C THR A 78 -4.13 -12.30 -12.48
N GLN A 79 -3.92 -11.41 -13.45
CA GLN A 79 -2.66 -11.40 -14.23
C GLN A 79 -1.56 -10.58 -13.54
N THR A 80 -1.79 -10.12 -12.31
CA THR A 80 -0.91 -9.26 -11.53
C THR A 80 0.28 -10.02 -10.96
N VAL A 81 1.49 -9.50 -11.20
CA VAL A 81 2.71 -10.02 -10.59
C VAL A 81 2.83 -9.49 -9.16
N SER A 82 3.09 -10.37 -8.19
CA SER A 82 3.30 -9.94 -6.80
C SER A 82 4.45 -10.67 -6.13
N HIS A 83 5.06 -10.02 -5.15
CA HIS A 83 6.06 -10.65 -4.27
C HIS A 83 5.98 -10.07 -2.86
N ALA A 84 6.42 -10.86 -1.88
CA ALA A 84 6.49 -10.44 -0.49
C ALA A 84 7.95 -10.22 -0.06
N MET A 85 8.19 -9.19 0.73
CA MET A 85 9.48 -8.92 1.37
C MET A 85 9.31 -8.34 2.77
N LYS A 86 10.37 -8.39 3.57
CA LYS A 86 10.40 -7.81 4.91
C LYS A 86 11.43 -6.68 4.93
N ASP A 87 11.03 -5.53 5.47
CA ASP A 87 11.94 -4.38 5.60
C ASP A 87 12.83 -4.49 6.85
N THR A 88 13.78 -3.56 6.97
CA THR A 88 14.74 -3.49 8.08
C THR A 88 14.10 -3.15 9.43
N TYR A 89 12.83 -2.73 9.44
CA TYR A 89 12.07 -2.40 10.64
C TYR A 89 11.07 -3.49 11.05
N GLY A 90 11.03 -4.58 10.28
CA GLY A 90 10.22 -5.75 10.55
C GLY A 90 8.82 -5.72 9.97
N TYR A 91 8.51 -4.77 9.08
CA TYR A 91 7.25 -4.75 8.35
C TYR A 91 7.31 -5.68 7.14
N TRP A 92 6.19 -6.31 6.88
CA TRP A 92 5.98 -7.04 5.64
C TRP A 92 5.38 -6.13 4.60
N TRP A 93 5.90 -6.26 3.40
CA TRP A 93 5.41 -5.61 2.19
C TRP A 93 5.04 -6.69 1.20
N ILE A 94 3.81 -6.66 0.69
CA ILE A 94 3.43 -7.37 -0.52
C ILE A 94 3.33 -6.32 -1.60
N VAL A 95 4.19 -6.42 -2.62
CA VAL A 95 4.27 -5.46 -3.72
C VAL A 95 3.70 -6.10 -4.97
N PHE A 96 2.87 -5.35 -5.67
CA PHE A 96 2.10 -5.75 -6.84
C PHE A 96 2.54 -4.92 -8.05
N TYR A 97 2.54 -5.56 -9.21
CA TYR A 97 2.85 -4.96 -10.49
C TYR A 97 1.82 -5.37 -11.52
N ASP A 98 1.09 -4.39 -12.02
CA ASP A 98 0.15 -4.54 -13.14
C ASP A 98 -0.01 -3.19 -13.83
N ASP A 99 0.09 -3.16 -15.15
CA ASP A 99 -0.10 -1.92 -15.91
C ASP A 99 -1.61 -1.64 -16.10
N ASP A 100 -2.49 -2.63 -15.88
CA ASP A 100 -3.93 -2.42 -15.73
C ASP A 100 -4.25 -2.03 -14.29
N PHE A 101 -4.71 -0.79 -14.10
CA PHE A 101 -4.98 -0.26 -12.77
C PHE A 101 -6.17 -0.93 -12.08
N GLU A 102 -7.18 -1.37 -12.82
CA GLU A 102 -8.35 -2.03 -12.24
C GLU A 102 -7.98 -3.43 -11.73
N GLU A 103 -7.18 -4.18 -12.51
CA GLU A 103 -6.61 -5.46 -12.09
C GLU A 103 -5.68 -5.29 -10.88
N LEU A 104 -4.85 -4.24 -10.86
CA LEU A 104 -3.99 -3.93 -9.71
C LEU A 104 -4.80 -3.71 -8.43
N VAL A 105 -5.90 -2.96 -8.51
CA VAL A 105 -6.81 -2.70 -7.37
C VAL A 105 -7.54 -3.99 -6.97
N ALA A 106 -7.98 -4.81 -7.92
CA ALA A 106 -8.64 -6.08 -7.65
C ALA A 106 -7.70 -7.07 -6.94
N ALA A 107 -6.47 -7.23 -7.42
CA ALA A 107 -5.45 -8.07 -6.78
C ALA A 107 -5.14 -7.61 -5.35
N MET A 108 -4.95 -6.30 -5.16
CA MET A 108 -4.76 -5.68 -3.85
C MET A 108 -5.92 -5.96 -2.89
N HIS A 109 -7.16 -5.84 -3.36
CA HIS A 109 -8.34 -6.15 -2.57
C HIS A 109 -8.42 -7.64 -2.20
N LEU A 110 -8.25 -8.54 -3.17
CA LEU A 110 -8.28 -10.00 -2.95
C LEU A 110 -7.28 -10.44 -1.87
N VAL A 111 -6.04 -9.96 -1.95
CA VAL A 111 -5.01 -10.27 -0.95
C VAL A 111 -5.37 -9.68 0.40
N THR A 112 -5.86 -8.45 0.44
CA THR A 112 -6.29 -7.80 1.68
C THR A 112 -7.41 -8.59 2.37
N SER A 113 -8.49 -8.91 1.66
CA SER A 113 -9.63 -9.65 2.19
C SER A 113 -9.22 -11.05 2.67
N SER A 114 -8.36 -11.73 1.91
CA SER A 114 -7.81 -13.03 2.32
C SER A 114 -6.97 -12.95 3.60
N LEU A 115 -6.19 -11.87 3.79
CA LEU A 115 -5.47 -11.63 5.05
C LEU A 115 -6.42 -11.34 6.21
N GLU A 116 -7.50 -10.60 5.97
CA GLU A 116 -8.52 -10.33 6.97
C GLU A 116 -9.25 -11.61 7.41
N ASP A 117 -9.65 -12.46 6.47
CA ASP A 117 -10.32 -13.74 6.72
C ASP A 117 -9.45 -14.72 7.53
N GLN A 118 -8.13 -14.64 7.36
CA GLN A 118 -7.16 -15.42 8.14
C GLN A 118 -6.86 -14.80 9.52
N GLY A 119 -7.49 -13.68 9.86
CA GLY A 119 -7.34 -13.00 11.15
C GLY A 119 -6.20 -11.99 11.23
N PHE A 120 -5.57 -11.64 10.10
CA PHE A 120 -4.49 -10.65 10.03
C PHE A 120 -4.98 -9.21 9.83
N GLY A 121 -6.29 -8.96 9.75
CA GLY A 121 -6.87 -7.60 9.67
C GLY A 121 -6.34 -6.63 10.75
N PRO A 122 -6.24 -7.03 12.03
CA PRO A 122 -5.62 -6.22 13.07
C PRO A 122 -4.13 -5.89 12.85
N SER A 123 -3.43 -6.64 12.00
CA SER A 123 -2.03 -6.39 11.62
C SER A 123 -1.86 -5.51 10.38
N LEU A 124 -2.89 -5.35 9.55
CA LEU A 124 -2.88 -4.47 8.38
C LEU A 124 -2.69 -3.01 8.78
N LEU A 125 -1.78 -2.32 8.10
CA LEU A 125 -1.44 -0.92 8.39
C LEU A 125 -1.88 0.00 7.26
N ALA A 126 -1.38 -0.23 6.05
CA ALA A 126 -1.73 0.58 4.90
C ALA A 126 -1.69 -0.18 3.56
N ALA A 127 -2.42 0.33 2.58
CA ALA A 127 -2.20 0.07 1.16
C ALA A 127 -1.65 1.33 0.51
N VAL A 128 -0.77 1.18 -0.48
CA VAL A 128 -0.06 2.28 -1.14
C VAL A 128 -0.18 2.08 -2.64
N PHE A 129 -0.60 3.12 -3.37
CA PHE A 129 -0.64 3.16 -4.83
C PHE A 129 0.33 4.24 -5.30
N GLU A 130 1.24 3.87 -6.19
CA GLU A 130 2.24 4.78 -6.73
C GLU A 130 1.75 5.43 -8.03
N TYR A 131 1.92 6.74 -8.07
CA TYR A 131 1.64 7.61 -9.19
C TYR A 131 2.89 8.42 -9.53
N VAL A 132 2.94 8.90 -10.76
CA VAL A 132 3.91 9.90 -11.22
C VAL A 132 3.18 11.03 -11.92
N ASP A 133 3.78 12.21 -11.91
CA ASP A 133 3.35 13.31 -12.74
C ASP A 133 4.13 13.41 -14.06
N GLU A 134 3.86 14.46 -14.82
CA GLU A 134 4.54 14.75 -16.09
C GLU A 134 6.05 14.99 -15.94
N GLU A 135 6.52 15.37 -14.75
CA GLU A 135 7.92 15.60 -14.40
C GLU A 135 8.57 14.38 -13.73
N GLU A 136 7.90 13.22 -13.74
CA GLU A 136 8.30 11.97 -13.09
C GLU A 136 8.44 12.05 -11.55
N HIS A 137 7.87 13.08 -10.92
CA HIS A 137 7.80 13.17 -9.47
C HIS A 137 6.79 12.18 -8.91
N LYS A 138 7.22 11.42 -7.90
CA LYS A 138 6.40 10.39 -7.25
C LYS A 138 5.33 10.99 -6.36
N VAL A 139 4.13 10.42 -6.47
CA VAL A 139 2.99 10.69 -5.60
C VAL A 139 2.45 9.36 -5.10
N TYR A 140 2.12 9.29 -3.81
CA TYR A 140 1.56 8.11 -3.20
C TYR A 140 0.15 8.38 -2.69
N MET A 141 -0.80 7.55 -3.10
CA MET A 141 -2.11 7.50 -2.46
C MET A 141 -2.09 6.38 -1.41
N ILE A 142 -2.21 6.75 -0.14
CA ILE A 142 -2.07 5.82 0.98
C ILE A 142 -3.42 5.61 1.65
N TYR A 143 -3.88 4.36 1.68
CA TYR A 143 -5.05 3.94 2.44
C TYR A 143 -4.63 3.46 3.83
N ASN A 144 -5.18 4.04 4.89
CA ASN A 144 -4.96 3.60 6.26
C ASN A 144 -6.06 2.63 6.70
N PHE A 145 -5.71 1.35 6.85
CA PHE A 145 -6.68 0.30 7.23
C PHE A 145 -7.33 0.53 8.60
N LYS A 146 -6.62 1.14 9.56
CA LYS A 146 -7.17 1.42 10.90
C LYS A 146 -8.26 2.49 10.91
N ARG A 147 -8.28 3.31 9.87
CA ARG A 147 -9.16 4.48 9.78
C ARG A 147 -10.15 4.38 8.64
N GLY A 148 -9.88 3.51 7.67
CA GLY A 148 -10.63 3.37 6.44
C GLY A 148 -10.58 4.63 5.58
N ARG A 149 -9.44 5.34 5.57
CA ARG A 149 -9.29 6.65 4.92
C ARG A 149 -8.04 6.72 4.06
N PHE A 150 -8.12 7.47 2.98
CA PHE A 150 -6.99 7.78 2.11
C PHE A 150 -6.29 9.06 2.54
N TYR A 151 -5.01 9.18 2.24
CA TYR A 151 -4.30 10.47 2.23
C TYR A 151 -3.19 10.46 1.17
N PRO A 152 -2.95 11.60 0.51
CA PRO A 152 -1.83 11.76 -0.39
C PRO A 152 -0.53 11.96 0.38
N PHE A 153 0.56 11.49 -0.20
CA PHE A 153 1.91 11.74 0.28
C PHE A 153 2.84 12.00 -0.90
N VAL A 154 3.52 13.15 -0.88
CA VAL A 154 4.36 13.61 -2.01
C VAL A 154 5.78 13.86 -1.52
N PRO A 155 6.70 12.88 -1.62
CA PRO A 155 8.08 13.09 -1.23
C PRO A 155 8.85 13.94 -2.25
N THR A 156 9.70 14.84 -1.76
CA THR A 156 10.56 15.72 -2.57
C THR A 156 12.05 15.36 -2.46
N GLY A 157 12.38 14.17 -1.97
CA GLY A 157 13.75 13.78 -1.61
C GLY A 157 14.16 14.26 -0.21
N GLY A 158 15.31 13.80 0.31
CA GLY A 158 15.87 14.31 1.58
C GLY A 158 14.96 14.17 2.82
N LYS A 159 13.96 13.27 2.80
CA LYS A 159 12.89 13.13 3.82
C LYS A 159 12.06 14.40 4.02
N THR A 160 11.90 15.18 2.95
CA THR A 160 10.96 16.30 2.85
C THR A 160 9.79 15.93 1.94
N ARG A 161 8.69 16.67 2.09
CA ARG A 161 7.45 16.46 1.35
C ARG A 161 6.91 17.78 0.80
N ASP A 162 6.14 17.69 -0.28
CA ASP A 162 5.38 18.79 -0.84
C ASP A 162 3.97 18.82 -0.25
N THR A 163 3.84 19.45 0.91
CA THR A 163 2.55 19.59 1.60
C THR A 163 1.53 20.39 0.78
N ALA A 164 1.97 21.37 -0.01
CA ALA A 164 1.05 22.19 -0.82
C ALA A 164 0.38 21.32 -1.89
N ARG A 165 1.16 20.45 -2.53
CA ARG A 165 0.65 19.47 -3.49
C ARG A 165 -0.22 18.41 -2.84
N GLU A 166 0.13 17.90 -1.66
CA GLU A 166 -0.73 16.99 -0.90
C GLU A 166 -2.12 17.63 -0.63
N PHE A 167 -2.18 18.91 -0.26
CA PHE A 167 -3.44 19.63 -0.06
C PHE A 167 -4.24 19.82 -1.35
N ARG A 168 -3.58 20.10 -2.48
CA ARG A 168 -4.25 20.21 -3.78
C ARG A 168 -4.90 18.88 -4.18
N ILE A 169 -4.18 17.76 -4.01
CA ILE A 169 -4.71 16.42 -4.29
C ILE A 169 -5.94 16.13 -3.42
N LYS A 170 -5.86 16.42 -2.10
CA LYS A 170 -7.02 16.30 -1.20
C LYS A 170 -8.22 17.11 -1.69
N ALA A 171 -8.02 18.36 -2.07
CA ALA A 171 -9.12 19.24 -2.46
C ALA A 171 -9.86 18.71 -3.71
N VAL A 172 -9.12 18.19 -4.68
CA VAL A 172 -9.69 17.62 -5.91
C VAL A 172 -10.44 16.31 -5.62
N LEU A 173 -9.88 15.43 -4.78
CA LEU A 173 -10.41 14.08 -4.56
C LEU A 173 -11.41 13.97 -3.40
N ALA A 174 -11.67 15.04 -2.64
CA ALA A 174 -12.47 15.00 -1.42
C ALA A 174 -13.90 14.48 -1.61
N ASN A 175 -14.47 14.61 -2.80
CA ASN A 175 -15.82 14.15 -3.14
C ASN A 175 -15.86 12.72 -3.70
N GLU A 176 -14.71 12.14 -4.04
CA GLU A 176 -14.61 10.84 -4.70
C GLU A 176 -14.02 9.77 -3.77
N LEU A 177 -13.07 10.18 -2.93
CA LEU A 177 -12.40 9.30 -1.99
C LEU A 177 -12.70 9.72 -0.54
N PRO A 178 -12.80 8.75 0.39
CA PRO A 178 -12.86 9.06 1.81
C PRO A 178 -11.49 9.52 2.31
N ILE A 179 -11.12 10.76 2.00
CA ILE A 179 -9.85 11.37 2.43
C ILE A 179 -9.86 11.61 3.95
N GLU A 180 -8.72 11.43 4.60
CA GLU A 180 -8.50 11.75 6.00
C GLU A 180 -8.48 13.28 6.19
N PRO A 181 -9.43 13.86 6.94
CA PRO A 181 -9.48 15.30 7.16
C PRO A 181 -8.33 15.81 8.04
N ASP A 182 -7.89 15.02 9.03
CA ASP A 182 -6.83 15.37 9.97
C ASP A 182 -5.44 15.09 9.40
N THR A 183 -4.74 16.14 8.98
CA THR A 183 -3.41 16.02 8.38
C THR A 183 -2.32 15.57 9.35
N ALA A 184 -2.54 15.66 10.67
CA ALA A 184 -1.62 15.08 11.64
C ALA A 184 -1.57 13.54 11.52
N ARG A 185 -2.55 12.94 10.84
CA ARG A 185 -2.64 11.52 10.54
C ARG A 185 -2.10 11.14 9.16
N TRP A 186 -1.55 12.10 8.43
CA TRP A 186 -0.90 11.87 7.14
C TRP A 186 0.55 11.44 7.36
N TYR A 187 0.67 10.21 7.84
CA TYR A 187 1.94 9.68 8.27
C TYR A 187 2.85 9.42 7.08
N PRO A 188 4.06 10.00 7.04
CA PRO A 188 4.96 9.81 5.92
C PRO A 188 5.41 8.36 5.83
N LEU A 189 5.42 7.81 4.61
CA LEU A 189 6.01 6.52 4.31
C LEU A 189 7.27 6.74 3.47
N TRP A 190 8.41 6.83 4.14
CA TRP A 190 9.71 6.96 3.47
C TRP A 190 10.26 5.60 3.06
N ASP A 191 11.18 5.60 2.09
CA ASP A 191 11.99 4.44 1.74
C ASP A 191 11.13 3.21 1.33
N LEU A 192 10.02 3.47 0.62
CA LEU A 192 9.05 2.49 0.13
C LEU A 192 9.70 1.47 -0.84
N PRO A 193 9.57 0.14 -0.63
CA PRO A 193 10.22 -0.88 -1.45
C PRO A 193 9.45 -1.21 -2.75
N LEU A 194 9.06 -0.18 -3.52
CA LEU A 194 8.16 -0.30 -4.68
C LEU A 194 8.90 -0.47 -6.02
N GLN A 195 10.12 -0.97 -6.00
CA GLN A 195 10.92 -1.08 -7.22
C GLN A 195 10.43 -2.24 -8.07
N ARG A 196 10.10 -2.01 -9.35
CA ARG A 196 9.81 -3.11 -10.30
C ARG A 196 11.06 -3.99 -10.42
N PRO A 197 10.95 -5.33 -10.30
CA PRO A 197 12.06 -6.22 -10.61
C PRO A 197 12.49 -5.95 -12.04
N GLN A 198 13.79 -5.72 -12.28
CA GLN A 198 14.29 -5.59 -13.64
C GLN A 198 13.98 -6.90 -14.38
N GLN A 199 13.28 -6.84 -15.52
CA GLN A 199 13.14 -7.98 -16.42
C GLN A 199 14.52 -8.29 -17.04
N GLY A 200 15.39 -8.95 -16.29
CA GLY A 200 16.60 -9.57 -16.78
C GLY A 200 16.29 -11.00 -17.21
N GLY A 201 16.63 -11.35 -18.45
CA GLY A 201 16.33 -12.65 -19.05
C GLY A 201 16.72 -13.84 -18.15
N GLY A 202 15.77 -14.76 -17.97
CA GLY A 202 16.01 -16.15 -17.60
C GLY A 202 16.91 -16.40 -16.38
N LYS A 203 16.33 -16.37 -15.17
CA LYS A 203 16.37 -17.48 -14.21
C LYS A 203 15.55 -17.11 -12.97
N SER A 204 14.63 -18.02 -12.62
CA SER A 204 13.85 -18.04 -11.39
C SER A 204 14.70 -17.67 -10.17
N ALA A 205 14.34 -16.57 -9.50
CA ALA A 205 14.90 -16.17 -8.22
C ALA A 205 13.95 -16.56 -7.07
N PHE A 206 13.53 -17.83 -7.03
CA PHE A 206 13.25 -18.48 -5.75
C PHE A 206 14.57 -19.05 -5.21
N GLY A 207 15.41 -18.17 -4.67
CA GLY A 207 16.66 -18.51 -4.02
C GLY A 207 16.53 -18.42 -2.51
N ASN A 208 16.42 -19.58 -1.85
CA ASN A 208 16.72 -19.88 -0.44
C ASN A 208 16.80 -18.72 0.56
N VAL A 209 15.86 -18.74 1.52
CA VAL A 209 16.18 -18.39 2.91
C VAL A 209 15.98 -19.68 3.71
N MET A 210 17.09 -20.38 3.95
CA MET A 210 17.26 -21.31 5.07
C MET A 210 17.71 -20.51 6.29
#